data_AF-A0A3D6DXL6-F1
#
_entry.id   AF-A0A3D6DXL6-F1
#
_cell.length_a   1.000
_cell.length_b   1.000
_cell.length_c   1.000
_cell.angle_alpha   90.00
_cell.angle_beta   90.00
_cell.angle_gamma   90.00
#
_symmetry.space_group_name_H-M   'P 1'
#
loop_
_entity.id
_entity.type
_entity.pdbx_description
1 polymer ?
#
loop_
_entity_poly.entity_id
_entity_poly.type
_entity_poly.pdbx_seq_one_letter_code
_entity_poly.pdbx_strand_id
1 'polypeptide(L)'
;MSKSRRKFVLVIGTGWATPARRRVARMIGATLVDCGFGLLTGNSTGIDYWVSDAFCAALRERGESPQDTFRQVSLGWTRLFRRGGLPLPGYAATAECRVPAADVEAWKREAIGRCDAAVMVGGGRGALDIARRVIEQGKPVFPLPFMGGLTGNSDYVFQEILKTWDGHPVPGVSRSQFLRLAEPWVSGTGQLRNLLRGTLAETPDVFISYRRSDAPAAAGRVANDLAEHFGARRVFLDVSGIAPSSAWDESIEGALRACA
;
A
#
# COMPACT_ATOMS: atom_id res chain seq x y z
N MET A 1 3.32 25.16 -6.34
CA MET A 1 2.63 23.88 -6.01
C MET A 1 3.61 22.75 -6.30
N SER A 2 4.25 22.20 -5.26
CA SER A 2 5.07 20.98 -5.43
C SER A 2 4.10 19.84 -5.73
N LYS A 3 4.13 19.26 -6.94
CA LYS A 3 3.36 18.03 -7.22
C LYS A 3 3.78 17.00 -6.18
N SER A 4 2.85 16.58 -5.31
CA SER A 4 3.07 15.50 -4.35
C SER A 4 3.69 14.31 -5.08
N ARG A 5 4.78 13.77 -4.53
CA ARG A 5 5.45 12.60 -5.14
C ARG A 5 4.51 11.41 -4.98
N ARG A 6 4.05 10.85 -6.10
CA ARG A 6 3.25 9.62 -6.11
C ARG A 6 3.93 8.53 -5.28
N LYS A 7 3.16 7.94 -4.37
CA LYS A 7 3.60 6.84 -3.53
C LYS A 7 3.53 5.52 -4.27
N PHE A 8 4.54 4.68 -4.11
CA PHE A 8 4.60 3.34 -4.71
C PHE A 8 4.43 2.26 -3.65
N VAL A 9 3.55 1.30 -3.91
CA VAL A 9 3.34 0.14 -3.05
C VAL A 9 4.00 -1.08 -3.69
N LEU A 10 4.95 -1.67 -2.97
CA LEU A 10 5.61 -2.90 -3.37
C LEU A 10 4.70 -4.11 -3.07
N VAL A 11 4.28 -4.84 -4.09
CA VAL A 11 3.54 -6.10 -3.88
C VAL A 11 4.48 -7.28 -4.07
N ILE A 12 4.65 -8.06 -3.00
CA ILE A 12 5.49 -9.26 -2.96
C ILE A 12 4.67 -10.48 -2.55
N GLY A 13 5.09 -11.65 -3.00
CA GLY A 13 4.45 -12.87 -2.56
C GLY A 13 4.99 -14.13 -3.22
N THR A 14 4.16 -15.16 -3.26
CA THR A 14 4.52 -16.44 -3.86
C THR A 14 4.60 -16.37 -5.38
N GLY A 15 5.55 -17.10 -5.96
CA GLY A 15 5.67 -17.30 -7.40
C GLY A 15 4.65 -18.28 -7.99
N TRP A 16 3.76 -18.87 -7.17
CA TRP A 16 2.69 -19.76 -7.62
C TRP A 16 1.35 -19.38 -6.99
N ALA A 17 0.36 -19.09 -7.83
CA ALA A 17 -0.95 -18.57 -7.41
C ALA A 17 -2.09 -19.56 -7.65
N THR A 18 -2.67 -20.05 -6.54
CA THR A 18 -3.97 -20.74 -6.48
C THR A 18 -5.12 -19.78 -6.85
N PRO A 19 -6.34 -20.26 -7.17
CA PRO A 19 -7.47 -19.38 -7.48
C PRO A 19 -7.73 -18.29 -6.43
N ALA A 20 -7.61 -18.62 -5.14
CA ALA A 20 -7.74 -17.65 -4.04
C ALA A 20 -6.66 -16.57 -4.09
N ARG A 21 -5.39 -16.94 -4.29
CA ARG A 21 -4.27 -15.99 -4.42
C ARG A 21 -4.40 -15.12 -5.66
N ARG A 22 -4.90 -15.67 -6.78
CA ARG A 22 -5.19 -14.90 -8.00
C ARG A 22 -6.27 -13.86 -7.73
N ARG A 23 -7.35 -14.24 -7.05
CA ARG A 23 -8.43 -13.31 -6.65
C ARG A 23 -7.88 -12.16 -5.81
N VAL A 24 -7.11 -12.47 -4.76
CA VAL A 24 -6.49 -11.45 -3.90
C VAL A 24 -5.52 -10.55 -4.67
N ALA A 25 -4.63 -11.11 -5.50
CA ALA A 25 -3.70 -10.32 -6.29
C ALA A 25 -4.44 -9.34 -7.23
N ARG A 26 -5.53 -9.78 -7.88
CA ARG A 26 -6.34 -8.90 -8.72
C ARG A 26 -7.01 -7.78 -7.91
N MET A 27 -7.57 -8.14 -6.76
CA MET A 27 -8.20 -7.18 -5.86
C MET A 27 -7.19 -6.10 -5.38
N ILE A 28 -5.96 -6.50 -5.05
CA ILE A 28 -4.87 -5.56 -4.71
C ILE A 28 -4.58 -4.63 -5.90
N GLY A 29 -4.41 -5.18 -7.10
CA GLY A 29 -4.11 -4.39 -8.31
C GLY A 29 -5.16 -3.30 -8.56
N ALA A 30 -6.44 -3.66 -8.55
CA ALA A 30 -7.53 -2.69 -8.70
C ALA A 30 -7.55 -1.65 -7.56
N THR A 31 -7.32 -2.09 -6.32
CA THR A 31 -7.30 -1.20 -5.14
C THR A 31 -6.23 -0.13 -5.21
N LEU A 32 -5.03 -0.48 -5.71
CA LEU A 32 -3.95 0.49 -5.83
C LEU A 32 -4.30 1.60 -6.83
N VAL A 33 -4.91 1.25 -7.96
CA VAL A 33 -5.43 2.22 -8.94
C VAL A 33 -6.52 3.08 -8.32
N ASP A 34 -7.47 2.47 -7.60
CA ASP A 34 -8.53 3.19 -6.88
C ASP A 34 -8.00 4.19 -5.85
N CYS A 35 -6.87 3.88 -5.21
CA CYS A 35 -6.26 4.76 -4.23
C CYS A 35 -5.31 5.80 -4.85
N GLY A 36 -5.03 5.72 -6.16
CA GLY A 36 -4.06 6.58 -6.84
C GLY A 36 -2.59 6.24 -6.56
N PHE A 37 -2.30 5.04 -6.05
CA PHE A 37 -0.96 4.57 -5.76
C PHE A 37 -0.30 3.91 -6.96
N GLY A 38 1.02 4.05 -7.06
CA GLY A 38 1.81 3.28 -8.02
C GLY A 38 2.02 1.83 -7.55
N LEU A 39 2.09 0.89 -8.49
CA LEU A 39 2.46 -0.49 -8.25
C LEU A 39 3.95 -0.70 -8.54
N LEU A 40 4.67 -1.27 -7.57
CA LEU A 40 6.00 -1.82 -7.75
C LEU A 40 5.94 -3.33 -7.51
N THR A 41 6.48 -4.15 -8.41
CA THR A 41 6.49 -5.61 -8.22
C THR A 41 7.59 -6.30 -9.04
N GLY A 42 7.73 -7.61 -8.85
CA GLY A 42 8.65 -8.45 -9.61
C GLY A 42 8.08 -8.93 -10.93
N ASN A 43 8.67 -9.99 -11.47
CA ASN A 43 8.22 -10.63 -12.72
C ASN A 43 7.98 -12.13 -12.55
N SER A 44 7.51 -12.59 -11.38
CA SER A 44 7.10 -13.98 -11.19
C SER A 44 5.71 -14.26 -11.80
N THR A 45 5.43 -15.54 -12.09
CA THR A 45 4.13 -16.00 -12.64
C THR A 45 3.01 -16.08 -11.60
N GLY A 46 3.34 -15.86 -10.33
CA GLY A 46 2.41 -15.90 -9.21
C GLY A 46 1.80 -14.53 -8.95
N ILE A 47 2.00 -14.02 -7.73
CA ILE A 47 1.40 -12.75 -7.28
C ILE A 47 1.76 -11.60 -8.23
N ASP A 48 3.03 -11.48 -8.61
CA ASP A 48 3.50 -10.38 -9.46
C ASP A 48 2.76 -10.32 -10.81
N TYR A 49 2.47 -11.48 -11.42
CA TYR A 49 1.71 -11.53 -12.67
C TYR A 49 0.29 -10.98 -12.46
N TRP A 50 -0.45 -11.56 -11.52
CA TRP A 50 -1.89 -11.29 -11.38
C TRP A 50 -2.17 -9.90 -10.82
N VAL A 51 -1.27 -9.35 -10.00
CA VAL A 51 -1.39 -7.96 -9.55
C VAL A 51 -1.07 -6.98 -10.66
N SER A 52 -0.03 -7.24 -11.47
CA SER A 52 0.33 -6.38 -12.60
C SER A 52 -0.76 -6.37 -13.67
N ASP A 53 -1.28 -7.55 -14.01
CA ASP A 53 -2.37 -7.72 -14.97
C ASP A 53 -3.61 -6.91 -14.58
N ALA A 54 -4.08 -7.07 -13.34
CA ALA A 54 -5.24 -6.33 -12.84
C ALA A 54 -4.99 -4.83 -12.71
N PHE A 55 -3.80 -4.42 -12.25
CA PHE A 55 -3.44 -3.02 -12.13
C PHE A 55 -3.44 -2.33 -13.51
N CYS A 56 -2.80 -2.94 -14.50
CA CYS A 56 -2.74 -2.40 -15.85
C CYS A 56 -4.09 -2.48 -16.56
N ALA A 57 -4.94 -3.47 -16.26
CA ALA A 57 -6.32 -3.52 -16.74
C ALA A 57 -7.14 -2.35 -16.18
N ALA A 58 -7.10 -2.12 -14.86
CA ALA A 58 -7.81 -1.03 -14.22
C ALA A 58 -7.36 0.36 -14.70
N LEU A 59 -6.07 0.56 -14.99
CA LEU A 59 -5.59 1.81 -15.62
C LEU A 59 -6.16 1.99 -17.04
N ARG A 60 -6.15 0.93 -17.86
CA ARG A 60 -6.70 0.99 -19.22
C ARG A 60 -8.20 1.32 -19.22
N GLU A 61 -8.95 0.77 -18.27
CA GLU A 61 -10.38 1.10 -18.10
C GLU A 61 -10.62 2.58 -17.78
N ARG A 62 -9.64 3.25 -17.16
CA ARG A 62 -9.65 4.69 -16.86
C ARG A 62 -9.02 5.57 -17.96
N GLY A 63 -8.51 4.97 -19.03
CA GLY A 63 -7.74 5.68 -20.06
C GLY A 63 -6.38 6.19 -19.58
N GLU A 64 -5.83 5.62 -18.50
CA GLU A 64 -4.55 6.02 -17.91
C GLU A 64 -3.38 5.15 -18.41
N SER A 65 -2.19 5.74 -18.53
CA SER A 65 -0.96 5.04 -18.91
C SER A 65 -0.24 4.42 -17.70
N PRO A 66 0.33 3.20 -17.81
CA PRO A 66 1.13 2.59 -16.76
C PRO A 66 2.52 3.23 -16.59
N GLN A 67 2.98 4.07 -17.53
CA GLN A 67 4.36 4.58 -17.59
C GLN A 67 4.83 5.32 -16.33
N ASP A 68 3.95 5.94 -15.57
CA ASP A 68 4.30 6.69 -14.34
C ASP A 68 3.72 6.08 -13.06
N THR A 69 3.04 4.94 -13.18
CA THR A 69 2.29 4.30 -12.10
C THR A 69 2.69 2.85 -11.91
N PHE A 70 3.34 2.21 -12.87
CA PHE A 70 3.74 0.81 -12.81
C PHE A 70 5.25 0.66 -12.98
N ARG A 71 5.88 -0.08 -12.06
CA ARG A 71 7.30 -0.42 -12.11
C ARG A 71 7.48 -1.91 -11.88
N GLN A 72 8.08 -2.59 -12.85
CA GLN A 72 8.43 -4.00 -12.76
C GLN A 72 9.93 -4.16 -12.63
N VAL A 73 10.41 -4.53 -11.44
CA VAL A 73 11.83 -4.85 -11.24
C VAL A 73 12.09 -6.25 -11.79
N SER A 74 13.00 -6.37 -12.75
CA SER A 74 13.25 -7.61 -13.48
C SER A 74 14.73 -7.97 -13.49
N LEU A 75 15.02 -9.23 -13.19
CA LEU A 75 16.36 -9.81 -13.39
C LEU A 75 16.66 -10.08 -14.88
N GLY A 76 15.70 -9.93 -15.78
CA GLY A 76 15.89 -10.22 -17.20
C GLY A 76 16.44 -11.62 -17.44
N TRP A 77 17.45 -11.73 -18.30
CA TRP A 77 18.08 -12.99 -18.71
C TRP A 77 18.89 -13.69 -17.61
N THR A 78 19.31 -13.01 -16.52
CA THR A 78 20.06 -13.67 -15.42
C THR A 78 19.22 -14.69 -14.65
N ARG A 79 17.89 -14.69 -14.84
CA ARG A 79 16.98 -15.70 -14.26
C ARG A 79 17.10 -17.08 -14.90
N LEU A 80 17.55 -17.17 -16.16
CA LEU A 80 17.75 -18.44 -16.89
C LEU A 80 18.83 -19.31 -16.25
N PHE A 81 19.89 -18.70 -15.72
CA PHE A 81 21.08 -19.41 -15.30
C PHE A 81 20.99 -20.03 -13.90
N ARG A 82 20.00 -19.66 -13.06
CA ARG A 82 19.93 -20.11 -11.64
C ARG A 82 18.94 -21.25 -11.35
N ARG A 83 18.01 -21.59 -12.25
CA ARG A 83 16.95 -22.58 -11.98
C ARG A 83 16.75 -23.66 -13.04
N GLY A 84 17.65 -23.76 -14.04
CA GLY A 84 17.68 -24.90 -14.96
C GLY A 84 16.45 -25.05 -15.86
N GLY A 85 15.71 -23.97 -16.13
CA GLY A 85 14.57 -23.96 -17.05
C GLY A 85 14.26 -22.54 -17.52
N LEU A 86 13.62 -22.42 -18.70
CA LEU A 86 13.13 -21.12 -19.17
C LEU A 86 12.19 -20.52 -18.12
N PRO A 87 12.45 -19.30 -17.61
CA PRO A 87 11.47 -18.63 -16.77
C PRO A 87 10.23 -18.41 -17.62
N LEU A 88 9.12 -19.07 -17.27
CA LEU A 88 7.82 -18.69 -17.81
C LEU A 88 7.67 -17.18 -17.57
N PRO A 89 7.45 -16.37 -18.62
CA PRO A 89 7.46 -14.94 -18.46
C PRO A 89 6.32 -14.60 -17.50
N GLY A 90 6.63 -13.88 -16.41
CA GLY A 90 5.58 -13.24 -15.63
C GLY A 90 4.93 -12.14 -16.47
N TYR A 91 4.40 -11.11 -15.84
CA TYR A 91 3.73 -10.04 -16.59
C TYR A 91 4.71 -9.36 -17.56
N ALA A 92 4.31 -9.22 -18.83
CA ALA A 92 5.14 -8.62 -19.88
C ALA A 92 5.02 -7.09 -19.85
N ALA A 93 5.75 -6.45 -18.93
CA ALA A 93 5.79 -5.00 -18.85
C ALA A 93 6.47 -4.37 -20.08
N THR A 94 6.00 -3.19 -20.50
CA THR A 94 6.64 -2.41 -21.58
C THR A 94 8.05 -1.96 -21.17
N ALA A 95 8.85 -1.48 -22.13
CA ALA A 95 10.23 -1.05 -21.84
C ALA A 95 10.29 0.06 -20.78
N GLU A 96 9.32 0.98 -20.82
CA GLU A 96 9.24 2.16 -19.95
C GLU A 96 8.87 1.79 -18.50
N CYS A 97 8.17 0.67 -18.30
CA CYS A 97 7.77 0.19 -16.98
C CYS A 97 8.82 -0.75 -16.34
N ARG A 98 9.83 -1.19 -17.09
CA ARG A 98 10.82 -2.17 -16.61
C ARG A 98 11.99 -1.49 -15.92
N VAL A 99 12.35 -2.01 -14.75
CA VAL A 99 13.56 -1.63 -14.01
C VAL A 99 14.52 -2.83 -14.02
N PRO A 100 15.58 -2.80 -14.84
CA PRO A 100 16.53 -3.90 -14.91
C PRO A 100 17.36 -3.98 -13.62
N ALA A 101 17.57 -5.20 -13.12
CA ALA A 101 18.44 -5.48 -11.99
C ALA A 101 19.47 -6.56 -12.38
N ALA A 102 20.74 -6.29 -12.09
CA ALA A 102 21.84 -7.20 -12.46
C ALA A 102 21.80 -8.51 -11.68
N ASP A 103 21.40 -8.46 -10.41
CA ASP A 103 21.33 -9.60 -9.50
C ASP A 103 20.19 -9.44 -8.48
N VAL A 104 20.04 -10.45 -7.61
CA VAL A 104 18.99 -10.50 -6.60
C VAL A 104 19.10 -9.37 -5.56
N GLU A 105 20.31 -8.95 -5.20
CA GLU A 105 20.50 -7.86 -4.23
C GLU A 105 20.23 -6.50 -4.88
N ALA A 106 20.64 -6.29 -6.13
CA ALA A 106 20.24 -5.14 -6.94
C ALA A 106 18.71 -5.07 -7.07
N TRP A 107 18.07 -6.21 -7.32
CA TRP A 107 16.62 -6.30 -7.37
C TRP A 107 15.98 -5.83 -6.06
N LYS A 108 16.50 -6.28 -4.91
CA LYS A 108 16.01 -5.87 -3.58
C LYS A 108 16.25 -4.38 -3.34
N ARG A 109 17.44 -3.86 -3.66
CA ARG A 109 17.75 -2.43 -3.53
C ARG A 109 16.79 -1.56 -4.34
N GLU A 110 16.54 -1.93 -5.59
CA GLU A 110 15.58 -1.22 -6.45
C GLU A 110 14.15 -1.30 -5.89
N ALA A 111 13.71 -2.49 -5.47
CA ALA A 111 12.37 -2.69 -4.92
C ALA A 111 12.15 -1.91 -3.62
N ILE A 112 13.10 -1.99 -2.68
CA ILE A 112 13.00 -1.34 -1.36
C ILE A 112 13.22 0.16 -1.48
N GLY A 113 14.15 0.61 -2.32
CA GLY A 113 14.45 2.04 -2.51
C GLY A 113 13.29 2.82 -3.12
N ARG A 114 12.51 2.18 -4.00
CA ARG A 114 11.41 2.82 -4.74
C ARG A 114 10.04 2.72 -4.08
N CYS A 115 9.86 1.84 -3.08
CA CYS A 115 8.59 1.70 -2.40
C CYS A 115 8.43 2.66 -1.23
N ASP A 116 7.18 2.99 -0.92
CA ASP A 116 6.76 3.74 0.27
C ASP A 116 6.07 2.83 1.29
N ALA A 117 5.54 1.69 0.82
CA ALA A 117 4.98 0.62 1.63
C ALA A 117 5.14 -0.72 0.89
N ALA A 118 4.91 -1.84 1.58
CA ALA A 118 4.76 -3.14 0.92
C ALA A 118 3.48 -3.88 1.32
N VAL A 119 2.92 -4.66 0.40
CA VAL A 119 1.85 -5.64 0.65
C VAL A 119 2.44 -7.03 0.40
N MET A 120 2.29 -7.92 1.38
CA MET A 120 2.82 -9.27 1.32
C MET A 120 1.69 -10.30 1.23
N VAL A 121 1.73 -11.13 0.18
CA VAL A 121 0.75 -12.19 -0.08
C VAL A 121 1.41 -13.56 -0.02
N GLY A 122 1.39 -14.17 1.16
CA GLY A 122 2.10 -15.43 1.41
C GLY A 122 3.61 -15.28 1.16
N GLY A 123 4.20 -16.25 0.46
CA GLY A 123 5.57 -16.14 -0.05
C GLY A 123 6.60 -16.95 0.73
N GLY A 124 7.68 -17.30 0.03
CA GLY A 124 8.81 -18.05 0.59
C GLY A 124 9.85 -17.15 1.26
N ARG A 125 11.06 -17.71 1.48
CA ARG A 125 12.18 -17.00 2.11
C ARG A 125 12.52 -15.65 1.47
N GLY A 126 12.44 -15.54 0.14
CA GLY A 126 12.73 -14.28 -0.56
C GLY A 126 11.74 -13.16 -0.24
N ALA A 127 10.44 -13.46 -0.18
CA ALA A 127 9.43 -12.48 0.17
C ALA A 127 9.56 -12.04 1.65
N LEU A 128 9.85 -13.00 2.55
CA LEU A 128 10.10 -12.70 3.96
C LEU A 128 11.32 -11.77 4.15
N ASP A 129 12.43 -12.05 3.48
CA ASP A 129 13.63 -11.20 3.53
C ASP A 129 13.35 -9.79 2.99
N ILE A 130 12.59 -9.65 1.90
CA ILE A 130 12.18 -8.33 1.40
C ILE A 130 11.33 -7.60 2.43
N ALA A 131 10.32 -8.26 3.01
CA ALA A 131 9.43 -7.66 4.01
C ALA A 131 10.21 -7.13 5.22
N ARG A 132 11.13 -7.93 5.76
CA ARG A 132 12.00 -7.52 6.88
C ARG A 132 12.84 -6.30 6.54
N ARG A 133 13.47 -6.28 5.36
CA ARG A 133 14.29 -5.13 4.94
C ARG A 133 13.46 -3.87 4.70
N VAL A 134 12.20 -3.99 4.28
CA VAL A 134 11.28 -2.85 4.19
C VAL A 134 11.00 -2.30 5.60
N ILE A 135 10.73 -3.16 6.58
CA ILE A 135 10.53 -2.78 7.99
C ILE A 135 11.79 -2.13 8.57
N GLU A 136 12.98 -2.70 8.32
CA GLU A 136 14.28 -2.16 8.76
C GLU A 136 14.55 -0.74 8.21
N GLN A 137 13.98 -0.40 7.06
CA GLN A 137 14.04 0.95 6.48
C GLN A 137 12.94 1.90 7.03
N GLY A 138 12.21 1.48 8.07
CA GLY A 138 11.12 2.24 8.68
C GLY A 138 9.87 2.34 7.79
N LYS A 139 9.74 1.50 6.77
CA LYS A 139 8.60 1.52 5.85
C LYS A 139 7.53 0.51 6.26
N PRO A 140 6.25 0.88 6.17
CA PRO A 140 5.14 0.01 6.57
C PRO A 140 5.01 -1.22 5.65
N VAL A 141 4.69 -2.36 6.26
CA VAL A 141 4.38 -3.60 5.56
C VAL A 141 2.99 -4.09 5.97
N PHE A 142 2.19 -4.47 4.99
CA PHE A 142 0.83 -4.98 5.13
C PHE A 142 0.79 -6.45 4.71
N PRO A 143 1.16 -7.37 5.62
CA PRO A 143 1.09 -8.79 5.34
C PRO A 143 -0.34 -9.32 5.46
N LEU A 144 -0.77 -10.19 4.55
CA LEU A 144 -2.08 -10.84 4.60
C LEU A 144 -1.98 -12.18 5.36
N PRO A 145 -2.31 -12.24 6.66
CA PRO A 145 -2.07 -13.44 7.47
C PRO A 145 -2.89 -14.65 6.97
N PHE A 146 -4.12 -14.42 6.51
CA PHE A 146 -4.99 -15.45 5.91
C PHE A 146 -4.48 -15.99 4.56
N MET A 147 -3.39 -15.43 4.00
CA MET A 147 -2.74 -15.88 2.77
C MET A 147 -1.39 -16.56 3.01
N GLY A 148 -1.03 -16.89 4.26
CA GLY A 148 0.24 -17.52 4.63
C GLY A 148 0.56 -18.82 3.87
N GLY A 149 -0.45 -19.65 3.58
CA GLY A 149 -0.27 -20.95 2.91
C GLY A 149 0.77 -21.84 3.60
N LEU A 150 1.50 -22.65 2.81
CA LEU A 150 2.45 -23.65 3.33
C LEU A 150 3.61 -23.07 4.15
N THR A 151 3.99 -21.80 3.93
CA THR A 151 5.16 -21.21 4.61
C THR A 151 4.80 -20.46 5.88
N GLY A 152 3.55 -20.02 6.04
CA GLY A 152 3.12 -19.20 7.17
C GLY A 152 3.77 -17.80 7.24
N ASN A 153 4.69 -17.44 6.34
CA ASN A 153 5.53 -16.25 6.47
C ASN A 153 4.74 -14.93 6.52
N SER A 154 3.62 -14.84 5.81
CA SER A 154 2.80 -13.64 5.85
C SER A 154 2.13 -13.46 7.22
N ASP A 155 1.62 -14.54 7.81
CA ASP A 155 1.10 -14.50 9.19
C ASP A 155 2.21 -14.21 10.19
N TYR A 156 3.39 -14.83 10.00
CA TYR A 156 4.54 -14.55 10.84
C TYR A 156 4.92 -13.06 10.86
N VAL A 157 5.02 -12.38 9.71
CA VAL A 157 5.31 -10.94 9.64
C VAL A 157 4.18 -10.12 10.28
N PHE A 158 2.93 -10.53 10.11
CA PHE A 158 1.77 -9.88 10.75
C PHE A 158 1.89 -9.92 12.28
N GLN A 159 2.21 -11.09 12.84
CA GLN A 159 2.40 -11.27 14.28
C GLN A 159 3.64 -10.53 14.80
N GLU A 160 4.74 -10.48 14.03
CA GLU A 160 5.93 -9.70 14.41
C GLU A 160 5.60 -8.22 14.58
N ILE A 161 4.90 -7.61 13.60
CA ILE A 161 4.50 -6.19 13.67
C ILE A 161 3.61 -5.93 14.90
N LEU A 162 2.65 -6.82 15.18
CA LEU A 162 1.77 -6.68 16.34
C LEU A 162 2.48 -6.82 17.69
N LYS A 163 3.56 -7.60 17.76
CA LYS A 163 4.39 -7.78 18.97
C LYS A 163 5.24 -6.55 19.24
N THR A 164 5.71 -5.86 18.20
CA THR A 164 6.56 -4.67 18.34
C THR A 164 5.77 -3.35 18.31
N TRP A 165 4.44 -3.41 18.29
CA TRP A 165 3.58 -2.27 18.00
C TRP A 165 3.84 -1.04 18.87
N ASP A 166 4.05 -1.23 20.18
CA ASP A 166 4.23 -0.13 21.13
C ASP A 166 5.52 0.67 20.88
N GLY A 167 6.55 0.02 20.33
CA GLY A 167 7.81 0.67 19.95
C GLY A 167 7.87 1.10 18.48
N HIS A 168 7.17 0.39 17.60
CA HIS A 168 7.26 0.53 16.14
C HIS A 168 5.87 0.41 15.49
N PRO A 169 4.95 1.36 15.74
CA PRO A 169 3.60 1.30 15.17
C PRO A 169 3.64 1.59 13.66
N VAL A 170 2.66 1.06 12.93
CA VAL A 170 2.43 1.47 11.54
C VAL A 170 1.93 2.93 11.53
N PRO A 171 2.58 3.87 10.83
CA PRO A 171 2.22 5.28 10.91
C PRO A 171 0.79 5.57 10.46
N GLY A 172 0.09 6.45 11.19
CA GLY A 172 -1.22 6.98 10.78
C GLY A 172 -2.42 6.05 10.98
N VAL A 173 -2.20 4.84 11.51
CA VAL A 173 -3.26 3.86 11.78
C VAL A 173 -3.15 3.29 13.20
N SER A 174 -4.28 2.90 13.77
CA SER A 174 -4.36 2.27 15.09
C SER A 174 -4.08 0.77 15.02
N ARG A 175 -3.78 0.17 16.18
CA ARG A 175 -3.57 -1.28 16.30
C ARG A 175 -4.82 -2.07 15.91
N SER A 176 -5.99 -1.58 16.28
CA SER A 176 -7.29 -2.15 15.91
C SER A 176 -7.52 -2.11 14.40
N GLN A 177 -7.21 -0.99 13.74
CA GLN A 177 -7.24 -0.90 12.28
C GLN A 177 -6.31 -1.93 11.63
N PHE A 178 -5.08 -2.07 12.12
CA PHE A 178 -4.13 -3.04 11.58
C PHE A 178 -4.60 -4.49 11.78
N LEU A 179 -5.19 -4.81 12.93
CA LEU A 179 -5.76 -6.14 13.21
C LEU A 179 -6.82 -6.56 12.19
N ARG A 180 -7.62 -5.61 11.66
CA ARG A 180 -8.62 -5.89 10.63
C ARG A 180 -8.01 -6.41 9.33
N LEU A 181 -6.71 -6.25 9.10
CA LEU A 181 -6.02 -6.87 7.96
C LEU A 181 -6.10 -8.40 7.98
N ALA A 182 -6.39 -9.01 9.14
CA ALA A 182 -6.61 -10.45 9.26
C ALA A 182 -7.98 -10.93 8.74
N GLU A 183 -8.93 -10.02 8.51
CA GLU A 183 -10.26 -10.38 8.02
C GLU A 183 -10.20 -10.88 6.56
N PRO A 184 -10.76 -12.06 6.25
CA PRO A 184 -10.78 -12.58 4.89
C PRO A 184 -11.55 -11.67 3.92
N TRP A 185 -10.99 -11.47 2.73
CA TRP A 185 -11.60 -10.62 1.71
C TRP A 185 -12.59 -11.39 0.85
N VAL A 186 -13.88 -11.15 1.08
CA VAL A 186 -14.99 -11.78 0.32
C VAL A 186 -15.44 -10.90 -0.84
N SER A 187 -15.72 -9.62 -0.58
CA SER A 187 -16.29 -8.67 -1.54
C SER A 187 -15.39 -7.47 -1.86
N GLY A 188 -14.29 -7.28 -1.13
CA GLY A 188 -13.44 -6.11 -1.30
C GLY A 188 -12.18 -6.14 -0.44
N THR A 189 -11.36 -5.11 -0.61
CA THR A 189 -10.08 -4.88 0.09
C THR A 189 -10.20 -3.74 1.11
N GLY A 190 -11.41 -3.42 1.59
CA GLY A 190 -11.70 -2.18 2.33
C GLY A 190 -10.70 -1.91 3.46
N GLN A 191 -10.31 -2.94 4.20
CA GLN A 191 -9.31 -2.89 5.26
C GLN A 191 -7.93 -2.49 4.71
N LEU A 192 -7.45 -3.13 3.63
CA LEU A 192 -6.19 -2.74 2.99
C LEU A 192 -6.26 -1.31 2.41
N ARG A 193 -7.36 -0.95 1.76
CA ARG A 193 -7.58 0.40 1.21
C ARG A 193 -7.42 1.45 2.31
N ASN A 194 -8.12 1.28 3.43
CA ASN A 194 -8.08 2.21 4.55
C ASN A 194 -6.69 2.24 5.19
N LEU A 195 -6.03 1.10 5.35
CA LEU A 195 -4.67 1.04 5.87
C LEU A 195 -3.67 1.76 4.97
N LEU A 196 -3.71 1.53 3.65
CA LEU A 196 -2.82 2.20 2.70
C LEU A 196 -3.05 3.70 2.68
N ARG A 197 -4.31 4.16 2.55
CA ARG A 197 -4.63 5.58 2.55
C ARG A 197 -4.30 6.23 3.90
N GLY A 198 -4.71 5.62 5.01
CA GLY A 198 -4.42 6.12 6.36
C GLY A 198 -2.93 6.24 6.66
N THR A 199 -2.12 5.33 6.12
CA THR A 199 -0.66 5.33 6.32
C THR A 199 0.07 6.28 5.39
N LEU A 200 -0.29 6.28 4.10
CA LEU A 200 0.44 6.99 3.04
C LEU A 200 -0.11 8.38 2.69
N ALA A 201 -1.23 8.79 3.29
CA ALA A 201 -1.79 10.13 3.09
C ALA A 201 -0.77 11.20 3.49
N GLU A 202 -0.42 12.06 2.54
CA GLU A 202 0.34 13.28 2.85
C GLU A 202 -0.55 14.34 3.47
N THR A 203 -1.82 14.37 3.06
CA THR A 203 -2.80 15.35 3.50
C THR A 203 -4.17 14.70 3.77
N PRO A 204 -5.00 15.33 4.63
CA PRO A 204 -6.37 14.91 4.87
C PRO A 204 -7.23 14.95 3.59
N ASP A 205 -8.27 14.12 3.51
CA ASP A 205 -9.33 14.24 2.48
C ASP A 205 -10.74 14.18 3.06
N VAL A 206 -10.86 14.01 4.38
CA VAL A 206 -12.11 14.07 5.12
C VAL A 206 -12.06 15.31 6.00
N PHE A 207 -12.84 16.31 5.62
CA PHE A 207 -12.95 17.57 6.36
C PHE A 207 -14.24 17.59 7.15
N ILE A 208 -14.14 17.86 8.46
CA ILE A 208 -15.29 17.98 9.36
C ILE A 208 -15.41 19.44 9.77
N SER A 209 -16.39 20.13 9.19
CA SER A 209 -16.79 21.47 9.59
C SER A 209 -18.01 21.42 10.49
N TYR A 210 -17.99 22.19 11.58
CA TYR A 210 -19.16 22.35 12.44
C TYR A 210 -19.09 23.69 13.18
N ARG A 211 -20.25 24.20 13.62
CA ARG A 211 -20.29 25.39 14.48
C ARG A 211 -19.98 25.01 15.92
N ARG A 212 -18.98 25.67 16.51
CA ARG A 212 -18.53 25.41 17.89
C ARG A 212 -19.64 25.54 18.93
N SER A 213 -20.60 26.44 18.71
CA SER A 213 -21.77 26.66 19.57
C SER A 213 -22.77 25.52 19.58
N ASP A 214 -22.75 24.64 18.57
CA ASP A 214 -23.86 23.73 18.31
C ASP A 214 -23.64 22.40 19.04
N ALA A 215 -22.56 21.67 18.71
CA ALA A 215 -22.36 20.32 19.23
C ALA A 215 -20.89 19.85 19.24
N PRO A 216 -19.98 20.48 20.01
CA PRO A 216 -18.56 20.15 20.01
C PRO A 216 -18.25 18.69 20.40
N ALA A 217 -18.98 18.13 21.36
CA ALA A 217 -18.81 16.74 21.77
C ALA A 217 -19.22 15.74 20.67
N ALA A 218 -20.26 16.07 19.88
CA ALA A 218 -20.71 15.20 18.80
C ALA A 218 -19.72 15.24 17.62
N ALA A 219 -19.23 16.43 17.26
CA ALA A 219 -18.22 16.59 16.21
C ALA A 219 -16.91 15.85 16.54
N GLY A 220 -16.46 15.92 17.80
CA GLY A 220 -15.30 15.15 18.26
C GLY A 220 -15.49 13.63 18.15
N ARG A 221 -16.69 13.11 18.48
CA ARG A 221 -17.00 11.68 18.30
C ARG A 221 -16.98 11.27 16.83
N VAL A 222 -17.63 12.06 15.96
CA VAL A 222 -17.61 11.80 14.51
C VAL A 222 -16.17 11.82 13.97
N ALA A 223 -15.34 12.76 14.41
CA ALA A 223 -13.93 12.81 14.01
C ALA A 223 -13.16 11.57 14.45
N ASN A 224 -13.35 11.11 15.69
CA ASN A 224 -12.72 9.91 16.20
C ASN A 224 -13.18 8.66 15.45
N ASP A 225 -14.48 8.51 15.20
CA ASP A 225 -15.04 7.36 14.48
C ASP A 225 -14.54 7.30 13.03
N LEU A 226 -14.46 8.46 12.37
CA LEU A 226 -13.91 8.58 11.02
C LEU A 226 -12.40 8.30 11.00
N ALA A 227 -11.65 8.75 12.01
CA ALA A 227 -10.22 8.47 12.12
C ALA A 227 -9.96 6.98 12.37
N GLU A 228 -10.77 6.33 13.19
CA GLU A 228 -10.71 4.88 13.43
C GLU A 228 -11.19 4.05 12.23
N HIS A 229 -11.98 4.64 11.31
CA HIS A 229 -12.36 3.98 10.07
C HIS A 229 -11.36 4.19 8.92
N PHE A 230 -10.97 5.45 8.65
CA PHE A 230 -10.19 5.84 7.47
C PHE A 230 -8.69 6.06 7.74
N GLY A 231 -8.29 6.15 9.00
CA GLY A 231 -6.93 6.49 9.43
C GLY A 231 -6.83 7.96 9.84
N ALA A 232 -6.07 8.24 10.89
CA ALA A 232 -6.02 9.56 11.52
C ALA A 232 -5.49 10.66 10.58
N ARG A 233 -4.58 10.32 9.66
CA ARG A 233 -4.01 11.27 8.69
C ARG A 233 -5.02 11.74 7.62
N ARG A 234 -6.16 11.05 7.50
CA ARG A 234 -7.21 11.38 6.52
C ARG A 234 -8.20 12.42 7.04
N VAL A 235 -8.31 12.60 8.34
CA VAL A 235 -9.40 13.36 8.98
C VAL A 235 -8.89 14.67 9.55
N PHE A 236 -9.51 15.77 9.16
CA PHE A 236 -9.26 17.10 9.70
C PHE A 236 -10.53 17.66 10.34
N LEU A 237 -10.43 18.11 11.60
CA LEU A 237 -11.52 18.74 12.35
C LEU A 237 -11.24 20.24 12.55
N ASP A 238 -12.14 21.06 12.03
CA ASP A 238 -12.09 22.52 11.79
C ASP A 238 -11.92 23.45 13.03
N VAL A 239 -11.48 22.93 14.17
CA VAL A 239 -11.33 23.70 15.43
C VAL A 239 -10.14 23.27 16.28
N SER A 240 -9.44 22.21 15.90
CA SER A 240 -8.20 21.79 16.57
C SER A 240 -6.94 22.34 15.88
N GLY A 241 -7.08 22.94 14.69
CA GLY A 241 -5.96 23.43 13.86
C GLY A 241 -5.88 24.95 13.66
N ILE A 242 -6.90 25.72 14.07
CA ILE A 242 -6.94 27.18 13.86
C ILE A 242 -6.59 27.88 15.18
N ALA A 243 -5.44 28.54 15.22
CA ALA A 243 -5.03 29.30 16.41
C ALA A 243 -6.01 30.46 16.66
N PRO A 244 -6.24 30.85 17.93
CA PRO A 244 -7.00 32.06 18.23
C PRO A 244 -6.40 33.23 17.44
N SER A 245 -7.25 34.06 16.81
CA SER A 245 -6.90 35.21 15.93
C SER A 245 -6.43 34.89 14.49
N SER A 246 -6.34 33.63 14.08
CA SER A 246 -6.12 33.30 12.66
C SER A 246 -7.35 33.65 11.82
N ALA A 247 -7.13 34.25 10.64
CA ALA A 247 -8.20 34.54 9.69
C ALA A 247 -8.85 33.22 9.26
N TRP A 248 -10.17 33.12 9.46
CA TRP A 248 -10.93 31.89 9.20
C TRP A 248 -10.86 31.51 7.72
N ASP A 249 -11.09 32.47 6.81
CA ASP A 249 -11.05 32.23 5.36
C ASP A 249 -9.69 31.69 4.91
N GLU A 250 -8.58 32.26 5.39
CA GLU A 250 -7.22 31.82 5.05
C GLU A 250 -6.91 30.42 5.60
N SER A 251 -7.43 30.10 6.79
CA SER A 251 -7.22 28.81 7.45
C SER A 251 -8.00 27.70 6.73
N ILE A 252 -9.23 27.98 6.32
CA ILE A 252 -10.08 27.08 5.54
C ILE A 252 -9.49 26.91 4.14
N GLU A 253 -9.11 27.99 3.45
CA GLU A 253 -8.46 27.88 2.15
C GLU A 253 -7.16 27.08 2.24
N GLY A 254 -6.35 27.28 3.29
CA GLY A 254 -5.14 26.49 3.53
C GLY A 254 -5.45 24.99 3.73
N ALA A 255 -6.46 24.67 4.53
CA ALA A 255 -6.88 23.30 4.77
C ALA A 255 -7.46 22.65 3.49
N LEU A 256 -8.30 23.37 2.75
CA LEU A 256 -8.87 22.90 1.47
C LEU A 256 -7.77 22.69 0.42
N ARG A 257 -6.77 23.58 0.34
CA ARG A 257 -5.60 23.41 -0.52
C ARG A 257 -4.73 22.23 -0.10
N ALA A 258 -4.68 21.90 1.19
CA ALA A 258 -3.99 20.70 1.64
C ALA A 258 -4.74 19.44 1.19
N CYS A 259 -6.07 19.45 1.14
CA CYS A 259 -6.86 18.31 0.70
C CYS A 259 -6.82 18.02 -0.82
N ALA A 260 -6.34 18.97 -1.64
CA ALA A 260 -6.34 18.91 -3.12
C ALA A 260 -4.99 18.40 -3.70
#